data_AF-A0A9W6GM44-F1
#
_entry.id   AF-A0A9W6GM44-F1
#
_cell.length_a   1.000
_cell.length_b   1.000
_cell.length_c   1.000
_cell.angle_alpha   90.00
_cell.angle_beta   90.00
_cell.angle_gamma   90.00
#
_symmetry.space_group_name_H-M   'P 1'
#
loop_
_entity.id
_entity.type
_entity.pdbx_description
1 polymer ?
#
loop_
_entity_poly.entity_id
_entity_poly.type
_entity_poly.pdbx_seq_one_letter_code
_entity_poly.pdbx_strand_id
1 'polypeptide(L)' 'MKIQLSRITGILSSQDYLTYERLLDEMLHEVKKGNVVVIEGSSMILSTTKEVDDFNRKMVQVHGIYGLI' A
#
# COMPACT_ATOMS: atom_id res chain seq x y z
N MET A 1 3.71 10.98 -4.84
CA MET A 1 2.39 10.39 -5.16
C MET A 1 1.41 10.59 -4.00
N LYS A 2 0.11 10.70 -4.27
CA LYS A 2 -0.95 10.74 -3.24
C LYS A 2 -1.96 9.62 -3.48
N ILE A 3 -2.30 8.86 -2.45
CA ILE A 3 -3.22 7.72 -2.54
C ILE A 3 -4.21 7.80 -1.39
N GLN A 4 -5.50 7.67 -1.69
CA GLN A 4 -6.55 7.60 -0.68
C GLN A 4 -6.56 6.22 0.00
N LEU A 5 -6.54 6.17 1.33
CA LEU A 5 -6.61 4.92 2.09
C LEU A 5 -7.84 4.09 1.71
N SER A 6 -8.99 4.74 1.51
CA SER A 6 -10.25 4.10 1.11
C SER A 6 -10.14 3.33 -0.21
N ARG A 7 -9.29 3.79 -1.14
CA ARG A 7 -9.00 3.08 -2.39
C ARG A 7 -8.23 1.79 -2.10
N ILE A 8 -7.21 1.86 -1.25
CA ILE A 8 -6.39 0.70 -0.88
C ILE A 8 -7.23 -0.35 -0.17
N THR A 9 -8.01 0.06 0.83
CA THR A 9 -8.90 -0.85 1.57
C THR A 9 -10.01 -1.40 0.68
N GLY A 10 -10.49 -0.62 -0.30
CA GLY A 10 -11.47 -1.06 -1.29
C GLY A 10 -10.93 -2.20 -2.17
N ILE A 11 -9.71 -2.04 -2.71
CA ILE A 11 -9.03 -3.06 -3.52
C ILE A 11 -8.82 -4.36 -2.72
N LEU A 12 -8.36 -4.23 -1.47
CA LEU A 12 -8.13 -5.38 -0.60
C LEU A 12 -9.44 -6.08 -0.20
N SER A 13 -10.49 -5.31 0.10
CA SER A 13 -11.81 -5.86 0.43
C SER A 13 -12.47 -6.55 -0.76
N SER A 14 -12.22 -6.08 -1.98
CA SER A 14 -12.66 -6.75 -3.22
C SER A 14 -11.76 -7.92 -3.63
N GLN A 15 -10.72 -8.24 -2.86
CA GLN A 15 -9.73 -9.28 -3.17
C GLN A 15 -9.06 -9.10 -4.54
N ASP A 16 -8.97 -7.86 -5.03
CA ASP A 16 -8.30 -7.55 -6.29
C ASP A 16 -6.79 -7.37 -6.05
N TYR A 17 -6.14 -8.49 -5.75
CA TYR A 17 -4.72 -8.52 -5.41
C TYR A 17 -3.83 -8.07 -6.57
N LEU A 18 -4.25 -8.26 -7.83
CA LEU A 18 -3.48 -7.81 -8.99
C LEU A 18 -3.42 -6.27 -9.05
N THR A 19 -4.56 -5.59 -8.81
CA THR A 19 -4.57 -4.13 -8.75
C THR A 19 -3.79 -3.62 -7.54
N TYR A 20 -3.82 -4.34 -6.42
CA TYR A 20 -3.03 -3.99 -5.24
C TYR A 20 -1.51 -4.13 -5.47
N GLU A 21 -1.06 -5.22 -6.09
CA GLU A 21 0.35 -5.41 -6.45
C GLU A 21 0.85 -4.33 -7.39
N ARG A 22 0.07 -3.97 -8.41
CA ARG A 22 0.41 -2.85 -9.32
C ARG A 22 0.55 -1.53 -8.56
N LEU A 23 -0.35 -1.27 -7.61
CA LEU A 23 -0.27 -0.08 -6.77
C LEU A 23 1.00 -0.08 -5.92
N LEU A 24 1.37 -1.22 -5.34
CA LEU A 24 2.62 -1.36 -4.58
C LEU A 24 3.86 -1.13 -5.45
N ASP A 25 3.88 -1.65 -6.67
CA ASP A 25 4.98 -1.43 -7.61
C ASP A 25 5.12 0.06 -7.97
N GLU A 26 4.01 0.75 -8.20
CA GLU A 26 4.00 2.21 -8.40
C GLU A 26 4.55 2.95 -7.18
N MET A 27 4.14 2.55 -5.98
CA MET A 27 4.64 3.14 -4.72
C MET A 27 6.15 2.94 -4.59
N LEU A 28 6.63 1.71 -4.79
CA LEU A 28 8.05 1.35 -4.75
C LEU A 28 8.87 2.11 -5.78
N HIS A 29 8.34 2.29 -6.99
CA HIS A 29 9.00 3.05 -8.05
C HIS A 29 9.17 4.52 -7.67
N GLU A 30 8.15 5.12 -7.04
CA GLU A 30 8.20 6.50 -6.59
C GLU A 30 9.23 6.70 -5.48
N VAL A 31 9.23 5.85 -4.43
CA VAL A 31 10.25 5.97 -3.36
C VAL A 31 11.67 5.67 -3.86
N LYS A 32 11.85 4.76 -4.82
CA LYS A 32 13.17 4.51 -5.44
C LYS A 32 13.71 5.72 -6.21
N LYS A 33 12.83 6.57 -6.74
CA LYS A 33 13.21 7.84 -7.37
C LYS A 33 13.49 8.96 -6.36
N GLY A 34 13.31 8.70 -5.06
CA GLY A 34 13.41 9.70 -4.00
C GLY A 34 12.14 10.53 -3.80
N ASN A 35 11.01 10.13 -4.41
CA ASN A 35 9.73 10.78 -4.17
C ASN A 35 9.06 10.20 -2.91
N VAL A 36 8.15 10.97 -2.31
CA VAL A 36 7.32 10.50 -1.21
C VAL A 36 5.95 10.05 -1.69
N VAL A 37 5.42 9.00 -1.07
CA VAL A 37 4.04 8.55 -1.22
C VAL A 37 3.26 8.95 0.02
N VAL A 38 2.20 9.74 -0.17
CA VAL A 38 1.31 10.19 0.91
C VAL A 38 0.04 9.37 0.87
N ILE A 39 -0.29 8.71 1.99
CA ILE A 39 -1.55 8.00 2.18
C ILE A 39 -2.55 8.93 2.86
N GLU A 40 -3.48 9.45 2.08
CA GLU A 40 -4.52 10.35 2.53
C GLU A 40 -5.57 9.55 3.31
N GLY A 41 -5.91 10.00 4.52
CA GLY A 41 -6.79 9.29 5.45
C GLY A 41 -6.09 8.50 6.56
N SER A 42 -4.75 8.38 6.54
CA SER A 42 -3.98 7.75 7.63
C SER A 42 -2.79 8.58 8.16
N SER A 43 -2.62 9.83 7.70
CA SER A 43 -1.46 10.68 8.01
C SER A 43 -0.10 10.00 7.75
N MET A 44 -0.07 8.97 6.91
CA MET A 44 1.12 8.16 6.67
C MET A 44 1.85 8.67 5.42
N ILE A 45 3.16 8.86 5.56
CA ILE A 45 4.05 9.26 4.48
C ILE A 45 5.12 8.19 4.37
N LEU A 46 5.29 7.64 3.17
CA LEU A 46 6.28 6.62 2.85
C LEU A 46 7.33 7.26 1.96
N SER A 47 8.58 7.19 2.39
CA SER A 47 9.73 7.82 1.74
C SER A 47 10.82 6.81 1.36
N THR A 48 10.75 5.60 1.91
CA THR A 48 11.71 4.52 1.65
C THR A 48 11.00 3.24 1.21
N THR A 49 11.73 2.37 0.50
CA THR A 49 11.21 1.04 0.12
C THR A 49 10.83 0.21 1.34
N LYS A 50 11.59 0.33 2.44
CA LYS A 50 11.29 -0.35 3.70
C LYS A 50 9.95 0.08 4.28
N GLU A 51 9.64 1.37 4.25
CA GLU A 51 8.34 1.87 4.73
C GLU A 51 7.19 1.36 3.85
N VAL A 52 7.40 1.21 2.55
CA VAL A 52 6.41 0.61 1.64
C VAL A 52 6.21 -0.88 1.95
N ASP A 53 7.28 -1.63 2.22
CA ASP A 53 7.18 -3.05 2.62
C ASP A 53 6.47 -3.22 3.97
N ASP A 54 6.79 -2.37 4.95
CA ASP A 54 6.13 -2.37 6.27
C ASP A 54 4.65 -1.99 6.16
N PHE A 55 4.33 -1.04 5.29
CA PHE A 55 2.94 -0.69 4.94
C PHE A 55 2.21 -1.89 4.33
N ASN A 56 2.82 -2.56 3.35
CA ASN A 56 2.23 -3.73 2.71
C ASN A 56 1.89 -4.82 3.72
N ARG A 57 2.84 -5.16 4.60
CA ARG A 57 2.63 -6.16 5.68
C ARG A 57 1.44 -5.80 6.55
N LYS A 58 1.32 -4.53 6.96
CA LYS A 58 0.19 -4.06 7.79
C LYS A 58 -1.14 -4.15 7.05
N MET A 59 -1.18 -3.70 5.79
CA MET A 59 -2.40 -3.72 4.99
C MET A 59 -2.89 -5.14 4.73
N VAL A 60 -1.98 -6.06 4.39
CA VAL A 60 -2.32 -7.48 4.21
C VAL A 60 -2.75 -8.11 5.54
N GLN A 61 -2.10 -7.82 6.66
CA GLN A 61 -2.52 -8.37 7.97
C GLN A 61 -3.90 -7.88 8.42
N VAL A 62 -4.25 -6.63 8.15
CA VAL A 62 -5.49 -6.01 8.63
C VAL A 62 -6.65 -6.21 7.66
N HIS A 63 -6.39 -6.20 6.36
CA HIS A 63 -7.41 -6.17 5.30
C HIS A 63 -7.27 -7.30 4.28
N GLY A 64 -6.12 -7.95 4.18
CA GLY A 64 -5.98 -9.22 3.47
C GLY A 64 -6.58 -10.32 4.33
N ILE A 65 -7.54 -11.03 3.79
CA ILE A 65 -8.22 -12.14 4.46
C ILE A 65 -7.20 -13.12 5.07
N TYR A 66 -7.48 -13.64 6.27
CA TYR A 66 -6.84 -14.78 6.96
C TYR A 66 -6.67 -16.01 6.02
N GLY A 67 -5.75 -15.95 5.07
CA GLY A 67 -5.32 -17.08 4.26
C GLY A 67 -3.90 -17.42 4.64
N LEU A 68 -3.73 -18.48 5.45
CA LEU A 68 -2.48 -19.06 5.99
C LEU A 68 -2.10 -18.58 7.40
N ILE A 69 -2.82 -19.08 8.41
CA ILE A 69 -2.19 -19.69 9.59
C ILE A 69 -2.48 -21.19 9.52
#